data_AF-A0A327NBV5-F1
#
_entry.id   AF-A0A327NBV5-F1
#
_cell.length_a   1.000
_cell.length_b   1.000
_cell.length_c   1.000
_cell.angle_alpha   90.00
_cell.angle_beta   90.00
_cell.angle_gamma   90.00
#
_symmetry.space_group_name_H-M   'P 1'
#
loop_
_entity.id
_entity.type
_entity.pdbx_description
1 polymer ?
#
loop_
_entity_poly.entity_id
_entity_poly.type
_entity_poly.pdbx_seq_one_letter_code
_entity_poly.pdbx_strand_id
1 'polypeptide(L)'
;MDKSPYKKHRKLLLTGRSPTACCLQEFAISMFASYRFKFSSGCLRTFNSEQFGIFEEMAASFHRHGHNDPDFVEVCRAIIEKRTKAARDNLALLMRYQALQKSGAPPDEYLFLVKTCQMQHKVNREKGYVDTDHLVHPSVVPEAELGDWYFEIL
;
A
#
# COMPACT_ATOMS: atom_id res chain seq x y z
N MET A 1 -29.44 -2.26 -3.37
CA MET A 1 -28.11 -2.14 -2.74
C MET A 1 -27.10 -2.01 -3.84
N ASP A 2 -26.54 -0.81 -4.02
CA ASP A 2 -25.44 -0.64 -4.96
C ASP A 2 -24.24 -1.43 -4.47
N LYS A 3 -23.69 -2.27 -5.33
CA LYS A 3 -22.53 -3.12 -5.03
C LYS A 3 -21.34 -2.21 -4.72
N SER A 4 -20.67 -2.41 -3.57
CA SER A 4 -19.48 -1.64 -3.18
C SER A 4 -18.50 -1.50 -4.37
N PRO A 5 -17.97 -0.30 -4.66
CA PRO A 5 -17.01 -0.12 -5.75
C PRO A 5 -15.71 -0.91 -5.50
N TYR A 6 -15.36 -1.16 -4.24
CA TYR A 6 -14.22 -2.01 -3.87
C TYR A 6 -14.46 -3.47 -4.27
N LYS A 7 -15.70 -3.94 -4.19
CA LYS A 7 -16.11 -5.24 -4.73
C LYS A 7 -16.18 -5.25 -6.25
N LYS A 8 -16.75 -4.21 -6.86
CA LYS A 8 -16.89 -4.05 -8.32
C LYS A 8 -15.51 -4.07 -9.00
N HIS A 9 -14.54 -3.34 -8.45
CA HIS A 9 -13.20 -3.15 -9.02
C HIS A 9 -12.12 -4.01 -8.34
N ARG A 10 -12.51 -5.03 -7.58
CA ARG A 10 -11.61 -5.86 -6.77
C ARG A 10 -10.41 -6.42 -7.55
N LYS A 11 -10.63 -6.91 -8.78
CA LYS A 11 -9.56 -7.46 -9.62
C LYS A 11 -8.50 -6.38 -9.92
N LEU A 12 -8.92 -5.17 -10.27
CA LEU A 12 -8.03 -4.04 -10.53
C LEU A 12 -7.24 -3.66 -9.27
N LEU A 13 -7.92 -3.60 -8.12
CA LEU A 13 -7.31 -3.21 -6.84
C LEU A 13 -6.34 -4.26 -6.29
N LEU A 14 -6.63 -5.56 -6.43
CA LEU A 14 -5.78 -6.61 -5.85
C LEU A 14 -4.69 -7.11 -6.81
N THR A 15 -4.95 -7.12 -8.12
CA THR A 15 -4.03 -7.73 -9.10
C THR A 15 -3.44 -6.73 -10.08
N GLY A 16 -4.02 -5.54 -10.20
CA GLY A 16 -3.57 -4.52 -11.14
C GLY A 16 -2.14 -4.05 -10.85
N ARG A 17 -1.37 -3.89 -11.93
CA ARG A 17 0.03 -3.44 -11.90
C ARG A 17 0.28 -2.17 -12.72
N SER A 18 -0.74 -1.65 -13.40
CA SER A 18 -0.62 -0.38 -14.13
C SER A 18 -0.39 0.79 -13.16
N PRO A 19 0.18 1.91 -13.62
CA PRO A 19 0.30 3.12 -12.81
C PRO A 19 -1.04 3.56 -12.21
N THR A 20 -2.13 3.49 -13.00
CA THR A 20 -3.50 3.77 -12.53
C THR A 20 -3.92 2.83 -11.41
N ALA A 21 -3.73 1.51 -11.56
CA ALA A 21 -4.08 0.56 -10.52
C ALA A 21 -3.29 0.81 -9.23
N CYS A 22 -2.01 1.14 -9.35
CA CYS A 22 -1.19 1.52 -8.19
C CYS A 22 -1.72 2.79 -7.51
N CYS A 23 -2.08 3.83 -8.28
CA CYS A 23 -2.65 5.07 -7.76
C CYS A 23 -3.99 4.82 -7.03
N LEU A 24 -4.88 4.01 -7.59
CA LEU A 24 -6.15 3.63 -6.94
C LEU A 24 -5.94 2.80 -5.66
N GLN A 25 -4.94 1.91 -5.64
CA GLN A 25 -4.56 1.15 -4.45
C GLN A 25 -4.06 2.07 -3.35
N GLU A 26 -3.17 3.02 -3.68
CA GLU A 26 -2.62 4.00 -2.75
C GLU A 26 -3.72 4.91 -2.19
N PHE A 27 -4.67 5.33 -3.03
CA PHE A 27 -5.84 6.06 -2.59
C PHE A 27 -6.65 5.26 -1.56
N ALA A 28 -7.02 4.02 -1.88
CA ALA A 28 -7.81 3.16 -0.99
C ALA A 28 -7.16 3.00 0.39
N ILE A 29 -5.88 2.63 0.44
CA ILE A 29 -5.19 2.40 1.72
C ILE A 29 -4.91 3.70 2.48
N SER A 30 -4.80 4.84 1.79
CA SER A 30 -4.68 6.16 2.43
C SER A 30 -5.96 6.57 3.15
N MET A 31 -7.14 6.21 2.63
CA MET A 31 -8.40 6.42 3.33
C MET A 31 -8.55 5.44 4.51
N PHE A 32 -8.07 4.21 4.35
CA PHE A 32 -8.13 3.20 5.41
C PHE A 32 -7.25 3.56 6.61
N ALA A 33 -6.01 3.99 6.36
CA ALA A 33 -5.02 4.30 7.41
C ALA A 33 -4.16 5.52 7.02
N SER A 34 -4.77 6.71 7.02
CA SER A 34 -4.19 7.99 6.56
C SER A 34 -2.98 8.46 7.36
N TYR A 35 -2.86 8.02 8.61
CA TYR A 35 -1.69 8.27 9.45
C TYR A 35 -0.43 7.60 8.89
N ARG A 36 -0.59 6.46 8.19
CA ARG A 36 0.49 5.62 7.66
C ARG A 36 0.69 5.78 6.16
N PHE A 37 -0.38 5.69 5.37
CA PHE A 37 -0.29 5.71 3.91
C PHE A 37 -0.68 7.06 3.36
N LYS A 38 0.16 7.61 2.47
CA LYS A 38 -0.08 8.89 1.81
C LYS A 38 -0.46 8.66 0.35
N PHE A 39 -1.43 9.44 -0.10
CA PHE A 39 -1.86 9.46 -1.50
C PHE A 39 -1.37 10.74 -2.18
N SER A 40 -0.77 10.61 -3.35
CA SER A 40 -0.33 11.74 -4.16
C SER A 40 -1.37 12.06 -5.23
N SER A 41 -2.09 13.16 -5.07
CA SER A 41 -3.12 13.60 -6.04
C SER A 41 -2.55 13.88 -7.43
N GLY A 42 -1.23 14.09 -7.57
CA GLY A 42 -0.57 14.29 -8.85
C GLY A 42 -0.78 13.12 -9.84
N CYS A 43 -1.02 11.90 -9.36
CA CYS A 43 -1.31 10.76 -10.24
C CYS A 43 -2.68 10.83 -10.92
N LEU A 44 -3.62 11.66 -10.41
CA LEU A 44 -4.94 11.81 -11.03
C LEU A 44 -4.88 12.51 -12.39
N ARG A 45 -3.86 13.33 -12.66
CA ARG A 45 -3.70 14.05 -13.94
C ARG A 45 -3.54 13.11 -15.14
N THR A 46 -3.13 11.86 -14.91
CA THR A 46 -2.91 10.88 -15.98
C THR A 46 -4.12 10.00 -16.25
N PHE A 47 -5.21 10.17 -15.48
CA PHE A 47 -6.40 9.35 -15.62
C PHE A 47 -7.18 9.78 -16.87
N ASN A 48 -7.69 8.80 -17.61
CA ASN A 48 -8.76 9.05 -18.56
C ASN A 48 -10.12 9.11 -17.83
N SER A 49 -11.19 9.47 -18.54
CA SER A 49 -12.53 9.63 -17.95
C SER A 49 -13.04 8.36 -17.24
N GLU A 50 -12.76 7.18 -17.77
CA GLU A 50 -13.16 5.90 -17.16
C GLU A 50 -12.44 5.69 -15.82
N GLN A 51 -11.12 5.89 -15.80
CA GLN A 51 -10.29 5.71 -14.61
C GLN A 51 -10.63 6.73 -13.52
N PHE A 52 -10.93 7.96 -13.92
CA PHE A 52 -11.40 9.00 -13.01
C PHE A 52 -12.77 8.66 -12.42
N GLY A 53 -13.69 8.11 -13.22
CA GLY A 53 -14.97 7.62 -12.71
C GLY A 53 -14.83 6.52 -11.65
N ILE A 54 -13.86 5.60 -11.79
CA ILE A 54 -13.56 4.60 -10.76
C ILE A 54 -13.13 5.26 -9.45
N PHE A 55 -12.25 6.26 -9.53
CA PHE A 55 -11.81 7.01 -8.36
C PHE A 55 -12.97 7.73 -7.67
N GLU A 56 -13.83 8.41 -8.44
CA GLU A 56 -15.01 9.09 -7.90
C GLU A 56 -15.98 8.11 -7.22
N GLU A 57 -16.25 6.96 -7.84
CA GLU A 57 -17.07 5.89 -7.25
C GLU A 57 -16.52 5.45 -5.88
N MET A 58 -15.21 5.19 -5.80
CA MET A 58 -14.54 4.78 -4.56
C MET A 58 -14.59 5.88 -3.49
N ALA A 59 -14.30 7.12 -3.86
CA ALA A 59 -14.32 8.27 -2.96
C ALA A 59 -15.72 8.54 -2.40
N ALA A 60 -16.74 8.53 -3.26
CA ALA A 60 -18.13 8.71 -2.85
C ALA A 60 -18.61 7.57 -1.94
N SER A 61 -18.22 6.33 -2.21
CA SER A 61 -18.55 5.20 -1.33
C SER A 61 -17.89 5.32 0.03
N PHE A 62 -16.61 5.69 0.11
CA PHE A 62 -15.94 5.91 1.38
C PHE A 62 -16.56 7.08 2.15
N HIS A 63 -16.94 8.17 1.48
CA HIS A 63 -17.64 9.27 2.13
C HIS A 63 -18.97 8.84 2.77
N ARG A 64 -19.73 7.94 2.10
CA ARG A 64 -21.03 7.45 2.60
C ARG A 64 -20.91 6.39 3.70
N HIS A 65 -19.95 5.49 3.58
CA HIS A 65 -19.91 4.28 4.41
C HIS A 65 -18.67 4.20 5.31
N GLY A 66 -17.59 4.89 4.96
CA GLY A 66 -16.32 4.84 5.67
C GLY A 66 -15.84 3.39 5.85
N HIS A 67 -15.39 3.08 7.06
CA HIS A 67 -14.95 1.74 7.45
C HIS A 67 -16.10 0.74 7.67
N ASN A 68 -17.36 1.15 7.58
CA ASN A 68 -18.51 0.24 7.67
C ASN A 68 -18.76 -0.53 6.36
N ASP A 69 -18.04 -0.24 5.28
CA ASP A 69 -18.04 -1.06 4.06
C ASP A 69 -17.07 -2.26 4.23
N PRO A 70 -17.58 -3.50 4.40
CA PRO A 70 -16.71 -4.66 4.61
C PRO A 70 -15.85 -4.98 3.37
N ASP A 71 -16.33 -4.72 2.16
CA ASP A 71 -15.57 -4.95 0.93
C ASP A 71 -14.39 -3.95 0.83
N PHE A 72 -14.57 -2.71 1.30
CA PHE A 72 -13.49 -1.72 1.42
C PHE A 72 -12.39 -2.17 2.38
N VAL A 73 -12.79 -2.57 3.61
CA VAL A 73 -11.86 -3.00 4.65
C VAL A 73 -11.05 -4.22 4.18
N GLU A 74 -11.72 -5.21 3.60
CA GLU A 74 -11.07 -6.43 3.10
C GLU A 74 -10.06 -6.11 1.99
N VAL A 75 -10.44 -5.30 1.00
CA VAL A 75 -9.56 -4.91 -0.09
C VAL A 75 -8.34 -4.13 0.41
N CYS A 76 -8.53 -3.20 1.34
CA CYS A 76 -7.42 -2.42 1.90
C CYS A 76 -6.43 -3.31 2.66
N ARG A 77 -6.91 -4.22 3.50
CA ARG A 77 -6.07 -5.19 4.22
C ARG A 77 -5.24 -6.03 3.24
N ALA A 78 -5.88 -6.56 2.19
CA ALA A 78 -5.20 -7.36 1.18
C ALA A 78 -4.14 -6.58 0.38
N ILE A 79 -4.40 -5.31 0.05
CA ILE A 79 -3.41 -4.43 -0.59
C ILE A 79 -2.21 -4.23 0.35
N ILE A 80 -2.48 -3.87 1.61
CA ILE A 80 -1.45 -3.59 2.62
C ILE A 80 -0.58 -4.83 2.84
N GLU A 81 -1.19 -5.99 3.04
CA GLU A 81 -0.48 -7.26 3.24
C GLU A 81 0.44 -7.55 2.05
N LYS A 82 -0.10 -7.50 0.82
CA LYS A 82 0.66 -7.75 -0.40
C LYS A 82 1.84 -6.79 -0.56
N ARG A 83 1.62 -5.48 -0.36
CA ARG A 83 2.65 -4.45 -0.53
C ARG A 83 3.70 -4.53 0.57
N THR A 84 3.29 -4.77 1.81
CA THR A 84 4.20 -4.98 2.95
C THR A 84 5.04 -6.23 2.75
N LYS A 85 4.45 -7.35 2.30
CA LYS A 85 5.19 -8.56 1.97
C LYS A 85 6.23 -8.30 0.88
N ALA A 86 5.84 -7.69 -0.23
CA ALA A 86 6.76 -7.35 -1.31
C ALA A 86 7.91 -6.43 -0.84
N ALA A 87 7.61 -5.49 0.06
CA ALA A 87 8.63 -4.62 0.64
C ALA A 87 9.62 -5.35 1.55
N ARG A 88 9.14 -6.31 2.36
CA ARG A 88 9.98 -7.22 3.15
C ARG A 88 10.84 -8.13 2.28
N ASP A 89 10.25 -8.72 1.23
CA ASP A 89 10.97 -9.55 0.27
C ASP A 89 12.11 -8.75 -0.41
N ASN A 90 11.84 -7.50 -0.80
CA ASN A 90 12.85 -6.59 -1.36
C ASN A 90 13.98 -6.27 -0.36
N LEU A 91 13.65 -6.05 0.92
CA LEU A 91 14.66 -5.83 1.97
C LEU A 91 15.52 -7.07 2.19
N ALA A 92 14.91 -8.26 2.28
CA ALA A 92 15.65 -9.51 2.42
C ALA A 92 16.59 -9.76 1.24
N LEU A 93 16.14 -9.45 0.01
CA LEU A 93 16.98 -9.55 -1.18
C LEU A 93 18.15 -8.56 -1.16
N LEU A 94 17.90 -7.31 -0.73
CA LEU A 94 18.95 -6.31 -0.54
C LEU A 94 20.02 -6.79 0.45
N MET A 95 19.62 -7.34 1.59
CA MET A 95 20.55 -7.87 2.61
C MET A 95 21.39 -9.02 2.05
N ARG A 96 20.79 -9.91 1.25
CA ARG A 96 21.52 -11.01 0.57
C ARG A 96 22.59 -10.48 -0.38
N TYR A 97 22.26 -9.51 -1.23
CA TYR A 97 23.25 -8.96 -2.15
C TYR A 97 24.36 -8.18 -1.43
N GLN A 98 24.03 -7.48 -0.34
CA GLN A 98 25.04 -6.82 0.51
C GLN A 98 25.97 -7.84 1.18
N ALA A 99 25.46 -9.02 1.56
CA ALA A 99 26.31 -10.09 2.09
C ALA A 99 27.25 -10.66 1.02
N LEU A 100 26.75 -10.88 -0.21
CA LEU A 100 27.58 -11.32 -1.35
C LEU A 100 28.68 -10.30 -1.69
N GLN A 101 28.38 -9.00 -1.60
CA GLN A 101 29.36 -7.95 -1.77
C GLN A 101 30.47 -8.02 -0.72
N LYS A 102 30.11 -8.27 0.55
CA LYS A 102 31.08 -8.43 1.65
C LYS A 102 31.93 -9.69 1.52
N SER A 103 31.40 -10.75 0.91
CA SER A 103 32.16 -11.99 0.68
C SER A 103 33.09 -11.93 -0.54
N GLY A 104 33.15 -10.80 -1.26
CA GLY A 104 34.02 -10.63 -2.42
C GLY A 104 33.51 -11.30 -3.70
N ALA A 105 32.20 -11.59 -3.80
CA ALA A 105 31.63 -12.13 -5.03
C ALA A 105 31.74 -11.11 -6.19
N PRO A 106 32.01 -11.54 -7.44
CA PRO A 106 32.15 -10.66 -8.60
C PRO A 106 30.94 -9.70 -8.77
N PRO A 107 31.14 -8.37 -8.67
CA PRO A 107 30.04 -7.39 -8.61
C PRO A 107 29.15 -7.33 -9.86
N ASP A 108 29.71 -7.67 -11.01
CA ASP A 108 29.11 -7.60 -12.35
C ASP A 108 27.82 -8.43 -12.47
N GLU A 109 27.65 -9.48 -11.65
CA GLU A 109 26.44 -10.31 -11.67
C GLU A 109 25.26 -9.71 -10.89
N TYR A 110 25.49 -8.80 -9.93
CA TYR A 110 24.44 -8.35 -9.01
C TYR A 110 24.41 -6.85 -8.69
N LEU A 111 25.36 -6.04 -9.16
CA LEU A 111 25.44 -4.61 -8.82
C LEU A 111 24.21 -3.81 -9.26
N PHE A 112 23.66 -4.08 -10.44
CA PHE A 112 22.41 -3.45 -10.90
C PHE A 112 21.21 -3.87 -10.03
N LEU A 113 21.20 -5.12 -9.56
CA LEU A 113 20.15 -5.65 -8.69
C LEU A 113 20.20 -5.00 -7.30
N VAL A 114 21.40 -4.76 -6.76
CA VAL A 114 21.59 -3.99 -5.51
C VAL A 114 20.99 -2.60 -5.64
N LYS A 115 21.36 -1.84 -6.67
CA LYS A 115 20.87 -0.46 -6.88
C LYS A 115 19.34 -0.43 -7.01
N THR A 116 18.78 -1.37 -7.77
CA THR A 116 17.33 -1.53 -7.92
C THR A 116 16.66 -1.80 -6.56
N CYS A 117 17.15 -2.77 -5.80
CA CYS A 117 16.59 -3.11 -4.48
C CYS A 117 16.71 -1.96 -3.47
N GLN A 118 17.83 -1.21 -3.51
CA GLN A 118 18.02 -0.01 -2.68
C GLN A 118 17.01 1.08 -3.00
N MET A 119 16.85 1.41 -4.29
CA MET A 119 15.87 2.40 -4.73
C MET A 119 14.44 1.98 -4.33
N GLN A 120 14.09 0.72 -4.56
CA GLN A 120 12.77 0.21 -4.19
C GLN A 120 12.56 0.18 -2.68
N HIS A 121 13.59 -0.13 -1.88
CA HIS A 121 13.51 -0.09 -0.43
C HIS A 121 13.26 1.33 0.09
N LYS A 122 13.95 2.33 -0.48
CA LYS A 122 13.71 3.75 -0.17
C LYS A 122 12.25 4.13 -0.45
N VAL A 123 11.74 3.81 -1.63
CA VAL A 123 10.33 4.07 -1.99
C VAL A 123 9.37 3.34 -1.06
N ASN A 124 9.66 2.08 -0.70
CA ASN A 124 8.80 1.32 0.20
C ASN A 124 8.75 1.92 1.62
N ARG A 125 9.87 2.48 2.09
CA ARG A 125 9.94 3.20 3.37
C ARG A 125 9.16 4.50 3.31
N GLU A 126 9.36 5.31 2.27
CA GLU A 126 8.62 6.57 2.05
C GLU A 126 7.11 6.34 1.97
N LYS A 127 6.67 5.21 1.42
CA LYS A 127 5.25 4.81 1.35
C LYS A 127 4.70 4.15 2.61
N GLY A 128 5.53 3.94 3.64
CA GLY A 128 5.09 3.32 4.91
C GLY A 128 4.84 1.80 4.82
N TYR A 129 5.43 1.09 3.86
CA TYR A 129 5.31 -0.37 3.75
C TYR A 129 6.31 -1.12 4.65
N VAL A 130 7.42 -0.49 5.02
CA VAL A 130 8.47 -1.01 5.92
C VAL A 130 8.96 0.08 6.86
N ASP A 131 9.66 -0.32 7.92
CA ASP A 131 10.23 0.56 8.96
C ASP A 131 9.20 1.49 9.60
N THR A 132 8.04 0.95 9.98
CA THR A 132 6.87 1.71 10.41
C THR A 132 6.82 2.00 11.90
N ASP A 133 7.85 1.67 12.66
CA ASP A 133 7.87 1.77 14.14
C ASP A 133 7.70 3.20 14.65
N HIS A 134 7.93 4.19 13.77
CA HIS A 134 7.73 5.62 14.04
C HIS A 134 6.32 6.12 13.68
N LEU A 135 5.49 5.28 13.04
CA LEU A 135 4.14 5.64 12.58
C LEU A 135 3.12 5.18 13.63
N VAL A 136 2.80 6.07 14.57
CA VAL A 136 1.78 5.83 15.58
C VAL A 136 0.43 6.36 15.08
N HIS A 137 -0.64 5.58 15.24
CA HIS A 137 -1.99 6.11 15.03
C HIS A 137 -2.24 7.22 16.07
N PRO A 138 -2.84 8.37 15.72
CA PRO A 138 -3.06 9.50 16.64
C PRO A 138 -3.96 9.21 17.87
N SER A 139 -4.34 7.95 18.08
CA SER A 139 -5.25 7.50 19.14
C SER A 139 -4.67 6.34 19.96
N VAL A 140 -3.45 5.88 19.67
CA VAL A 140 -2.86 4.68 20.29
C VAL A 140 -1.92 5.08 21.43
N VAL A 141 -2.35 4.72 22.65
CA VAL A 141 -1.45 4.50 23.80
C VAL A 141 -0.61 3.24 23.49
N PRO A 142 0.70 3.19 23.81
CA PRO A 142 1.67 2.27 23.18
C PRO A 142 1.46 0.74 23.30
N GLU A 143 0.38 0.26 23.92
CA GLU A 143 0.22 -1.14 24.34
C GLU A 143 -0.95 -1.89 23.69
N ALA A 144 -1.67 -1.29 22.73
CA ALA A 144 -2.86 -1.94 22.16
C ALA A 144 -2.58 -2.57 20.78
N GLU A 145 -2.90 -3.85 20.64
CA GLU A 145 -2.75 -4.61 19.40
C GLU A 145 -3.59 -3.99 18.26
N LEU A 146 -2.98 -3.89 17.07
CA LEU A 146 -3.51 -3.25 15.86
C LEU A 146 -4.78 -3.92 15.26
N GLY A 147 -5.37 -4.89 15.96
CA GLY A 147 -6.50 -5.70 15.50
C GLY A 147 -7.88 -5.28 16.04
N ASP A 148 -7.95 -4.70 17.24
CA ASP A 148 -9.23 -4.66 17.98
C ASP A 148 -10.00 -3.34 17.84
N TRP A 149 -9.33 -2.24 17.49
CA TRP A 149 -9.95 -0.89 17.48
C TRP A 149 -10.92 -0.61 16.33
N TYR A 150 -10.99 -1.48 15.33
CA TYR A 150 -11.91 -1.28 14.21
C TYR A 150 -13.30 -1.88 14.43
N PHE A 151 -13.53 -2.62 15.53
CA PHE A 151 -14.81 -3.30 15.78
C PHE A 151 -15.48 -2.94 17.09
N GLU A 152 -14.92 -2.06 17.92
CA GLU A 152 -15.59 -1.51 19.08
C GLU A 152 -15.83 -0.01 18.92
N ILE A 153 -16.89 0.33 18.19
CA ILE A 153 -17.85 1.43 18.42
C ILE A 153 -18.74 1.41 17.16
N LEU A 154 -19.82 0.62 17.24
CA LEU A 154 -21.20 0.84 16.77
C LEU A 154 -21.95 -0.49 16.70
#